data_AF-A0A937U3G8-F1
#
_entry.id   AF-A0A937U3G8-F1
#
_cell.length_a   1.000
_cell.length_b   1.000
_cell.length_c   1.000
_cell.angle_alpha   90.00
_cell.angle_beta   90.00
_cell.angle_gamma   90.00
#
_symmetry.space_group_name_H-M   'P 1'
#
loop_
_entity.id
_entity.type
_entity.pdbx_description
1 polymer ?
#
loop_
_entity_poly.entity_id
_entity_poly.type
_entity_poly.pdbx_seq_one_letter_code
_entity_poly.pdbx_strand_id
1 'polypeptide(L)'
;MKIFEPITIRGMKLKNRIIFPPMQVNVGFRSRRAQAYHAERARGGTGNIMVAATSVDQFLFDEAWGKAGGAARFVAGAALLADAVHEAGAKVGIQLWHGSNYPCGIGMYDTRGEAVAPSAREEMRELTRDEIRAIVHKFALASAAAKMAGYDYVEFHGAHGYMPCQFFSPAFNQRSDEYGGDLEGRMRFGLECIQAMRSAVGDDYPIFYRLGAWEDRPDGIQLEEAIEFAVALEKASVDVLDISVGGLAEEGLTACPGPDQAPGTFVNLAAAVKAKVKVPVIAVGRINSPSLAESVLVEEKADLIAIGRQLIADPFWPEKVASNRSEDIIPCLSCNTCIDTALSMEELRCAVNPSFGKEAEYRPRPVEQ
;
A
#
# COMPACT_ATOMS: atom_id res chain seq x y z
N MET A 1 6.68 13.42 21.47
CA MET A 1 7.16 12.26 20.70
C MET A 1 7.06 12.59 19.23
N LYS A 2 8.13 12.35 18.45
CA LYS A 2 8.21 12.64 17.01
C LYS A 2 7.10 11.93 16.23
N ILE A 3 6.66 10.74 16.67
CA ILE A 3 5.51 10.02 16.07
C ILE A 3 4.22 10.87 15.97
N PHE A 4 4.00 11.85 16.86
CA PHE A 4 2.79 12.70 16.86
C PHE A 4 2.99 14.09 16.26
N GLU A 5 4.19 14.39 15.76
CA GLU A 5 4.40 15.64 15.04
C GLU A 5 3.68 15.61 13.69
N PRO A 6 3.05 16.73 13.27
CA PRO A 6 2.44 16.81 11.96
C PRO A 6 3.49 16.88 10.86
N ILE A 7 3.14 16.41 9.66
CA ILE A 7 3.94 16.56 8.44
C ILE A 7 3.03 17.01 7.29
N THR A 8 3.57 17.81 6.37
CA THR A 8 2.83 18.30 5.19
C THR A 8 3.46 17.75 3.92
N ILE A 9 2.63 17.17 3.05
CA ILE A 9 3.02 16.58 1.77
C ILE A 9 2.18 17.26 0.69
N ARG A 10 2.77 18.06 -0.19
CA ARG A 10 2.05 18.88 -1.20
C ARG A 10 0.79 19.56 -0.65
N GLY A 11 0.90 20.22 0.51
CA GLY A 11 -0.24 20.90 1.15
C GLY A 11 -1.20 19.97 1.91
N MET A 12 -1.16 18.66 1.70
CA MET A 12 -1.88 17.68 2.55
C MET A 12 -1.17 17.58 3.90
N LYS A 13 -1.84 18.02 4.98
CA LYS A 13 -1.33 17.91 6.35
C LYS A 13 -1.78 16.60 7.01
N LEU A 14 -0.83 15.79 7.42
CA LEU A 14 -1.06 14.64 8.31
C LEU A 14 -0.92 15.10 9.77
N LYS A 15 -1.84 14.68 10.64
CA LYS A 15 -1.84 15.08 12.06
C LYS A 15 -0.75 14.40 12.89
N ASN A 16 -0.19 13.30 12.39
CA ASN A 16 0.91 12.55 12.99
C ASN A 16 1.60 11.71 11.92
N ARG A 17 2.68 11.02 12.30
CA ARG A 17 3.53 10.22 11.40
C ARG A 17 3.10 8.75 11.29
N ILE A 18 1.89 8.42 11.74
CA ILE A 18 1.37 7.06 11.81
C ILE A 18 0.50 6.79 10.58
N ILE A 19 0.90 5.79 9.82
CA ILE A 19 0.23 5.30 8.63
C ILE A 19 -0.40 3.95 8.94
N PHE A 20 -1.68 3.78 8.66
CA PHE A 20 -2.28 2.46 8.51
C PHE A 20 -2.10 2.02 7.05
N PRO A 21 -1.17 1.09 6.76
CA PRO A 21 -0.80 0.76 5.39
C PRO A 21 -1.91 -0.03 4.68
N PRO A 22 -1.81 -0.18 3.35
CA PRO A 22 -2.64 -1.09 2.56
C PRO A 22 -2.59 -2.51 3.15
N MET A 23 -3.75 -3.03 3.58
CA MET A 23 -3.91 -4.38 4.11
C MET A 23 -5.05 -5.06 3.36
N GLN A 24 -4.73 -6.04 2.50
CA GLN A 24 -5.75 -6.78 1.74
C GLN A 24 -6.56 -7.67 2.68
N VAL A 25 -7.61 -7.10 3.25
CA VAL A 25 -8.58 -7.77 4.09
C VAL A 25 -9.92 -7.66 3.38
N ASN A 26 -10.60 -8.78 3.14
CA ASN A 26 -11.78 -8.87 2.27
C ASN A 26 -13.04 -8.26 2.90
N VAL A 27 -12.96 -7.02 3.37
CA VAL A 27 -14.05 -6.25 3.99
C VAL A 27 -15.01 -5.65 2.96
N GLY A 28 -14.71 -5.79 1.66
CA GLY A 28 -15.53 -5.31 0.55
C GLY A 28 -15.48 -3.78 0.41
N PHE A 29 -14.70 -3.28 -0.54
CA PHE A 29 -14.36 -1.86 -0.72
C PHE A 29 -15.53 -0.86 -0.59
N ARG A 30 -16.72 -1.19 -1.11
CA ARG A 30 -17.93 -0.33 -1.09
C ARG A 30 -18.88 -0.60 0.10
N SER A 31 -18.48 -1.42 1.06
CA SER A 31 -19.37 -1.92 2.11
C SER A 31 -19.32 -1.03 3.36
N ARG A 32 -20.39 -1.09 4.17
CA ARG A 32 -20.39 -0.51 5.53
C ARG A 32 -19.31 -1.13 6.42
N ARG A 33 -18.95 -2.40 6.19
CA ARG A 33 -17.88 -3.09 6.89
C ARG A 33 -16.53 -2.44 6.61
N ALA A 34 -16.24 -2.10 5.35
CA ALA A 34 -15.01 -1.37 4.99
C ALA A 34 -14.97 0.02 5.60
N GLN A 35 -16.09 0.77 5.57
CA GLN A 35 -16.18 2.09 6.21
C GLN A 35 -15.89 2.01 7.71
N ALA A 36 -16.57 1.11 8.43
CA ALA A 36 -16.37 0.94 9.88
C ALA A 36 -14.94 0.49 10.21
N TYR A 37 -14.40 -0.47 9.45
CA TYR A 37 -13.04 -0.95 9.60
C TYR A 37 -12.00 0.18 9.51
N HIS A 38 -12.03 0.96 8.44
CA HIS A 38 -11.06 2.04 8.25
C HIS A 38 -11.28 3.21 9.23
N ALA A 39 -12.54 3.61 9.45
CA ALA A 39 -12.89 4.69 10.36
C ALA A 39 -12.50 4.39 11.81
N GLU A 40 -12.53 3.12 12.26
CA GLU A 40 -12.15 2.77 13.64
C GLU A 40 -10.69 3.10 13.94
N ARG A 41 -9.77 2.85 12.98
CA ARG A 41 -8.35 3.17 13.15
C ARG A 41 -8.11 4.69 13.11
N ALA A 42 -8.87 5.41 12.27
CA ALA A 42 -8.83 6.86 12.24
C ALA A 42 -9.28 7.48 13.57
N ARG A 43 -10.39 6.98 14.15
CA ARG A 43 -10.89 7.38 15.48
C ARG A 43 -9.89 7.08 16.60
N GLY A 44 -9.18 5.95 16.50
CA GLY A 44 -8.12 5.58 17.44
C GLY A 44 -6.86 6.46 17.35
N GLY A 45 -6.83 7.43 16.45
CA GLY A 45 -5.82 8.48 16.40
C GLY A 45 -4.84 8.36 15.23
N THR A 46 -4.97 7.38 14.35
CA THR A 46 -4.10 7.27 13.16
C THR A 46 -4.24 8.49 12.25
N GLY A 47 -3.12 9.04 11.77
CA GLY A 47 -3.10 10.24 10.94
C GLY A 47 -3.50 10.01 9.49
N ASN A 48 -3.20 8.81 8.99
CA ASN A 48 -3.39 8.45 7.60
C ASN A 48 -3.82 6.98 7.47
N ILE A 49 -4.82 6.73 6.64
CA ILE A 49 -5.35 5.42 6.33
C ILE A 49 -5.13 5.14 4.84
N MET A 50 -4.59 3.98 4.51
CA MET A 50 -4.50 3.54 3.11
C MET A 50 -5.41 2.35 2.85
N VAL A 51 -6.26 2.50 1.84
CA VAL A 51 -7.07 1.40 1.35
C VAL A 51 -6.21 0.46 0.51
N ALA A 52 -6.46 -0.84 0.68
CA ALA A 52 -5.72 -1.93 0.08
C ALA A 52 -5.70 -1.92 -1.46
N ALA A 53 -4.81 -2.73 -2.02
CA ALA A 53 -4.59 -2.94 -3.45
C ALA A 53 -5.90 -2.97 -4.26
N THR A 54 -6.10 -1.93 -5.05
CA THR A 54 -7.29 -1.72 -5.87
C THR A 54 -6.89 -1.80 -7.35
N SER A 55 -7.43 -2.79 -8.04
CA SER A 55 -7.15 -3.03 -9.46
C SER A 55 -7.54 -1.85 -10.34
N VAL A 56 -6.60 -1.37 -11.16
CA VAL A 56 -6.85 -0.30 -12.14
C VAL A 56 -7.71 -0.76 -13.32
N ASP A 57 -7.76 -2.07 -13.59
CA ASP A 57 -8.72 -2.61 -14.55
C ASP A 57 -10.12 -2.55 -13.97
N GLN A 58 -10.36 -3.12 -12.78
CA GLN A 58 -11.72 -3.22 -12.22
C GLN A 58 -12.28 -1.91 -11.71
N PHE A 59 -11.42 -0.99 -11.26
CA PHE A 59 -11.83 0.40 -11.04
C PHE A 59 -12.50 0.99 -12.29
N LEU A 60 -12.14 0.48 -13.47
CA LEU A 60 -12.60 0.89 -14.80
C LEU A 60 -13.35 -0.22 -15.57
N PHE A 61 -13.59 -1.40 -15.00
CA PHE A 61 -14.26 -2.55 -15.65
C PHE A 61 -15.36 -3.13 -14.75
N ASP A 62 -15.90 -2.30 -13.85
CA ASP A 62 -17.20 -2.56 -13.23
C ASP A 62 -18.28 -2.62 -14.34
N GLU A 63 -19.31 -3.45 -14.17
CA GLU A 63 -20.38 -3.59 -15.17
C GLU A 63 -21.07 -2.26 -15.52
N ALA A 64 -21.00 -1.26 -14.64
CA ALA A 64 -21.49 0.08 -14.91
C ALA A 64 -20.53 0.86 -15.82
N TRP A 65 -19.22 0.59 -15.77
CA TRP A 65 -18.21 1.31 -16.56
C TRP A 65 -18.41 1.11 -18.06
N GLY A 66 -18.16 2.16 -18.85
CA GLY A 66 -18.48 2.19 -20.29
C GLY A 66 -19.98 2.34 -20.61
N LYS A 67 -20.87 2.26 -19.60
CA LYS A 67 -22.29 2.63 -19.73
C LYS A 67 -22.50 4.09 -19.29
N ALA A 68 -23.58 4.71 -19.77
CA ALA A 68 -23.94 6.07 -19.36
C ALA A 68 -24.04 6.18 -17.83
N GLY A 69 -23.25 7.08 -17.23
CA GLY A 69 -23.19 7.29 -15.77
C GLY A 69 -22.37 6.27 -14.98
N GLY A 70 -21.70 5.33 -15.64
CA GLY A 70 -20.90 4.26 -15.02
C GLY A 70 -19.81 4.71 -14.08
N ALA A 71 -18.91 5.56 -14.59
CA ALA A 71 -17.81 6.12 -13.82
C ALA A 71 -18.30 6.92 -12.60
N ALA A 72 -19.38 7.70 -12.76
CA ALA A 72 -19.97 8.46 -11.66
C ALA A 72 -20.53 7.56 -10.56
N ARG A 73 -21.20 6.44 -10.92
CA ARG A 73 -21.69 5.45 -9.95
C ARG A 73 -20.55 4.74 -9.22
N PHE A 74 -19.48 4.42 -9.94
CA PHE A 74 -18.29 3.83 -9.34
C PHE A 74 -17.67 4.79 -8.31
N VAL A 75 -17.42 6.03 -8.72
CA VAL A 75 -16.85 7.10 -7.88
C VAL A 75 -17.72 7.34 -6.65
N ALA A 76 -19.04 7.42 -6.80
CA ALA A 76 -19.96 7.60 -5.67
C ALA A 76 -19.87 6.48 -4.64
N GLY A 77 -19.68 5.22 -5.07
CA GLY A 77 -19.50 4.09 -4.16
C GLY A 77 -18.17 4.12 -3.41
N ALA A 78 -17.10 4.60 -4.06
CA ALA A 78 -15.77 4.75 -3.47
C ALA A 78 -15.73 5.92 -2.46
N ALA A 79 -16.45 7.00 -2.73
CA ALA A 79 -16.46 8.21 -1.91
C ALA A 79 -16.94 7.98 -0.47
N LEU A 80 -17.91 7.08 -0.27
CA LEU A 80 -18.45 6.78 1.07
C LEU A 80 -17.39 6.28 2.06
N LEU A 81 -16.34 5.60 1.60
CA LEU A 81 -15.23 5.18 2.45
C LEU A 81 -14.35 6.38 2.82
N ALA A 82 -14.02 7.21 1.83
CA ALA A 82 -13.22 8.40 2.07
C ALA A 82 -13.90 9.34 3.08
N ASP A 83 -15.20 9.61 2.89
CA ASP A 83 -16.02 10.40 3.80
C ASP A 83 -15.98 9.86 5.24
N ALA A 84 -16.19 8.55 5.42
CA ALA A 84 -16.18 7.93 6.74
C ALA A 84 -14.82 8.05 7.46
N VAL A 85 -13.71 8.05 6.72
CA VAL A 85 -12.36 8.25 7.28
C VAL A 85 -12.10 9.72 7.59
N HIS A 86 -12.56 10.64 6.74
CA HIS A 86 -12.47 12.09 6.97
C HIS A 86 -13.28 12.52 8.18
N GLU A 87 -14.51 12.02 8.33
CA GLU A 87 -15.36 12.24 9.51
C GLU A 87 -14.70 11.72 10.80
N ALA A 88 -13.92 10.64 10.71
CA ALA A 88 -13.12 10.11 11.81
C ALA A 88 -11.80 10.88 12.04
N GLY A 89 -11.53 11.92 11.24
CA GLY A 89 -10.43 12.86 11.45
C GLY A 89 -9.06 12.38 10.96
N ALA A 90 -9.01 11.52 9.94
CA ALA A 90 -7.76 11.10 9.30
C ALA A 90 -7.76 11.41 7.80
N LYS A 91 -6.58 11.39 7.19
CA LYS A 91 -6.42 11.42 5.73
C LYS A 91 -6.51 10.02 5.15
N VAL A 92 -6.95 9.91 3.90
CA VAL A 92 -7.19 8.62 3.25
C VAL A 92 -6.56 8.56 1.85
N GLY A 93 -5.74 7.54 1.62
CA GLY A 93 -5.20 7.20 0.31
C GLY A 93 -5.78 5.90 -0.21
N ILE A 94 -5.63 5.68 -1.51
CA ILE A 94 -5.96 4.41 -2.16
C ILE A 94 -4.74 3.86 -2.90
N GLN A 95 -4.42 2.60 -2.64
CA GLN A 95 -3.34 1.92 -3.35
C GLN A 95 -3.85 1.36 -4.67
N LEU A 96 -3.31 1.85 -5.79
CA LEU A 96 -3.60 1.38 -7.13
C LEU A 96 -2.66 0.22 -7.50
N TRP A 97 -3.24 -0.82 -8.08
CA TRP A 97 -2.60 -2.11 -8.25
C TRP A 97 -2.91 -2.72 -9.62
N HIS A 98 -1.98 -3.55 -10.11
CA HIS A 98 -2.19 -4.41 -11.27
C HIS A 98 -1.50 -5.76 -11.03
N GLY A 99 -2.25 -6.85 -11.22
CA GLY A 99 -1.77 -8.23 -11.05
C GLY A 99 -1.18 -8.84 -12.33
N SER A 100 -0.93 -10.15 -12.30
CA SER A 100 -0.42 -10.93 -13.45
C SER A 100 -1.53 -11.42 -14.39
N ASN A 101 -2.66 -10.70 -14.45
CA ASN A 101 -3.77 -10.99 -15.37
C ASN A 101 -4.13 -9.73 -16.15
N TYR A 102 -4.57 -9.87 -17.40
CA TYR A 102 -5.05 -8.75 -18.22
C TYR A 102 -6.34 -9.10 -18.97
N PRO A 103 -7.44 -8.35 -18.76
CA PRO A 103 -7.62 -7.36 -17.69
C PRO A 103 -7.56 -8.01 -16.30
N CYS A 104 -6.99 -7.34 -15.30
CA CYS A 104 -6.91 -7.88 -13.94
C CYS A 104 -8.25 -7.80 -13.17
N GLY A 105 -8.46 -8.72 -12.22
CA GLY A 105 -9.64 -8.79 -11.36
C GLY A 105 -9.60 -7.88 -10.12
N ILE A 106 -10.59 -7.99 -9.22
CA ILE A 106 -10.68 -7.25 -7.95
C ILE A 106 -9.69 -7.87 -6.95
N GLY A 107 -8.44 -7.43 -7.01
CA GLY A 107 -7.38 -7.91 -6.12
C GLY A 107 -6.86 -9.30 -6.49
N MET A 108 -6.16 -9.94 -5.55
CA MET A 108 -5.31 -11.11 -5.83
C MET A 108 -6.06 -12.42 -6.13
N TYR A 109 -7.32 -12.55 -5.73
CA TYR A 109 -8.10 -13.81 -5.85
C TYR A 109 -9.00 -13.85 -7.07
N ASP A 110 -9.11 -12.74 -7.79
CA ASP A 110 -9.98 -12.65 -8.94
C ASP A 110 -9.15 -12.88 -10.21
N THR A 111 -9.30 -14.09 -10.73
CA THR A 111 -8.55 -14.62 -11.87
C THR A 111 -9.14 -14.23 -13.22
N ARG A 112 -10.00 -13.21 -13.28
CA ARG A 112 -10.44 -12.64 -14.56
C ARG A 112 -9.22 -12.23 -15.41
N GLY A 113 -9.38 -12.35 -16.74
CA GLY A 113 -8.33 -12.03 -17.71
C GLY A 113 -7.42 -13.20 -18.08
N GLU A 114 -6.53 -12.94 -19.03
CA GLU A 114 -5.46 -13.85 -19.44
C GLU A 114 -4.24 -13.66 -18.55
N ALA A 115 -3.54 -14.74 -18.19
CA ALA A 115 -2.32 -14.66 -17.40
C ALA A 115 -1.18 -14.02 -18.20
N VAL A 116 -0.58 -12.95 -17.67
CA VAL A 116 0.42 -12.14 -18.36
C VAL A 116 1.56 -11.72 -17.42
N ALA A 117 2.71 -11.41 -18.01
CA ALA A 117 3.92 -10.96 -17.31
C ALA A 117 4.75 -10.01 -18.21
N PRO A 118 5.76 -9.31 -17.65
CA PRO A 118 6.70 -8.52 -18.45
C PRO A 118 7.44 -9.36 -19.48
N SER A 119 7.83 -10.59 -19.13
CA SER A 119 8.38 -11.60 -20.03
C SER A 119 7.60 -12.90 -19.90
N ALA A 120 7.52 -13.67 -20.99
CA ALA A 120 6.83 -14.96 -20.98
C ALA A 120 7.46 -15.91 -19.94
N ARG A 121 6.64 -16.52 -19.08
CA ARG A 121 7.09 -17.45 -18.03
C ARG A 121 5.97 -18.39 -17.64
N GLU A 122 6.29 -19.66 -17.39
CA GLU A 122 5.28 -20.68 -17.08
C GLU A 122 4.11 -20.62 -18.08
N GLU A 123 2.88 -20.43 -17.58
CA GLU A 123 1.65 -20.27 -18.37
C GLU A 123 1.32 -18.79 -18.70
N MET A 124 2.17 -17.84 -18.29
CA MET A 124 1.96 -16.40 -18.49
C MET A 124 2.54 -15.93 -19.82
N ARG A 125 1.72 -15.26 -20.62
CA ARG A 125 2.13 -14.63 -21.87
C ARG A 125 2.87 -13.32 -21.62
N GLU A 126 3.86 -13.01 -22.45
CA GLU A 126 4.49 -11.70 -22.49
C GLU A 126 3.49 -10.59 -22.88
N LEU A 127 3.48 -9.49 -22.12
CA LEU A 127 2.72 -8.28 -22.47
C LEU A 127 3.24 -7.65 -23.78
N THR A 128 2.32 -7.26 -24.65
CA THR A 128 2.64 -6.44 -25.82
C THR A 128 2.84 -4.98 -25.43
N ARG A 129 3.57 -4.21 -26.24
CA ARG A 129 3.76 -2.76 -26.00
C ARG A 129 2.43 -1.99 -25.95
N ASP A 130 1.42 -2.40 -26.72
CA ASP A 130 0.09 -1.80 -26.69
C ASP A 130 -0.63 -2.07 -25.36
N GLU A 131 -0.53 -3.29 -24.83
CA GLU A 131 -1.07 -3.62 -23.51
C GLU A 131 -0.35 -2.85 -22.41
N ILE A 132 0.98 -2.69 -22.48
CA ILE A 132 1.75 -1.88 -21.53
C ILE A 132 1.23 -0.43 -21.53
N ARG A 133 1.10 0.20 -22.71
CA ARG A 133 0.54 1.55 -22.84
C ARG A 133 -0.89 1.65 -22.32
N ALA A 134 -1.71 0.63 -22.56
CA ALA A 134 -3.07 0.57 -22.05
C ALA A 134 -3.09 0.50 -20.51
N ILE A 135 -2.20 -0.27 -19.89
CA ILE A 135 -2.06 -0.34 -18.42
C ILE A 135 -1.62 1.02 -17.85
N VAL A 136 -0.62 1.68 -18.45
CA VAL A 136 -0.20 3.03 -18.07
C VAL A 136 -1.40 4.01 -18.09
N HIS A 137 -2.20 3.97 -19.16
CA HIS A 137 -3.39 4.79 -19.27
C HIS A 137 -4.44 4.47 -18.18
N LYS A 138 -4.62 3.21 -17.82
CA LYS A 138 -5.54 2.79 -16.76
C LYS A 138 -5.12 3.31 -15.39
N PHE A 139 -3.82 3.32 -15.06
CA PHE A 139 -3.32 3.96 -13.83
C PHE A 139 -3.67 5.46 -13.78
N ALA A 140 -3.53 6.16 -14.90
CA ALA A 140 -3.89 7.58 -14.99
C ALA A 140 -5.39 7.82 -14.76
N LEU A 141 -6.25 7.04 -15.43
CA LEU A 141 -7.70 7.12 -15.27
C LEU A 141 -8.16 6.78 -13.84
N ALA A 142 -7.61 5.70 -13.26
CA ALA A 142 -7.91 5.31 -11.90
C ALA A 142 -7.49 6.39 -10.89
N SER A 143 -6.35 7.07 -11.14
CA SER A 143 -5.89 8.16 -10.29
C SER A 143 -6.81 9.37 -10.33
N ALA A 144 -7.25 9.77 -11.52
CA ALA A 144 -8.23 10.86 -11.67
C ALA A 144 -9.55 10.54 -10.97
N ALA A 145 -10.05 9.32 -11.13
CA ALA A 145 -11.31 8.92 -10.51
C ALA A 145 -11.19 8.71 -8.99
N ALA A 146 -10.03 8.30 -8.46
CA ALA A 146 -9.75 8.32 -7.02
C ALA A 146 -9.80 9.74 -6.43
N LYS A 147 -9.17 10.71 -7.11
CA LYS A 147 -9.24 12.13 -6.73
C LYS A 147 -10.69 12.65 -6.75
N MET A 148 -11.47 12.30 -7.78
CA MET A 148 -12.89 12.65 -7.86
C MET A 148 -13.73 12.03 -6.74
N ALA A 149 -13.34 10.85 -6.25
CA ALA A 149 -13.99 10.17 -5.14
C ALA A 149 -13.61 10.74 -3.77
N GLY A 150 -12.79 11.80 -3.71
CA GLY A 150 -12.44 12.46 -2.46
C GLY A 150 -11.30 11.80 -1.68
N TYR A 151 -10.57 10.85 -2.28
CA TYR A 151 -9.30 10.40 -1.69
C TYR A 151 -8.30 11.55 -1.68
N ASP A 152 -7.45 11.62 -0.66
CA ASP A 152 -6.48 12.70 -0.51
C ASP A 152 -5.22 12.50 -1.37
N TYR A 153 -4.92 11.25 -1.74
CA TYR A 153 -3.80 10.87 -2.60
C TYR A 153 -3.98 9.45 -3.16
N VAL A 154 -3.10 9.07 -4.10
CA VAL A 154 -2.99 7.70 -4.60
C VAL A 154 -1.61 7.14 -4.31
N GLU A 155 -1.53 5.84 -4.06
CA GLU A 155 -0.26 5.11 -3.99
C GLU A 155 -0.14 4.15 -5.16
N PHE A 156 0.97 4.21 -5.89
CA PHE A 156 1.30 3.24 -6.93
C PHE A 156 1.98 2.01 -6.32
N HIS A 157 1.42 0.81 -6.52
CA HIS A 157 1.97 -0.41 -5.96
C HIS A 157 3.06 -1.05 -6.83
N GLY A 158 4.33 -0.71 -6.59
CA GLY A 158 5.50 -1.28 -7.25
C GLY A 158 6.33 -2.22 -6.37
N ALA A 159 5.67 -3.09 -5.60
CA ALA A 159 6.31 -4.01 -4.65
C ALA A 159 5.58 -5.38 -4.62
N HIS A 160 6.09 -6.31 -3.80
CA HIS A 160 5.54 -7.64 -3.52
C HIS A 160 5.25 -8.56 -4.73
N GLY A 161 6.01 -8.43 -5.82
CA GLY A 161 5.96 -9.34 -6.96
C GLY A 161 4.77 -9.08 -7.88
N TYR A 162 4.06 -7.97 -7.69
CA TYR A 162 3.00 -7.54 -8.61
C TYR A 162 3.55 -6.92 -9.88
N MET A 163 2.69 -6.72 -10.89
CA MET A 163 3.11 -6.38 -12.25
C MET A 163 4.16 -5.26 -12.32
N PRO A 164 4.00 -4.10 -11.62
CA PRO A 164 5.02 -3.06 -11.73
C PRO A 164 6.36 -3.44 -11.08
N CYS A 165 6.34 -4.24 -10.01
CA CYS A 165 7.56 -4.78 -9.40
C CYS A 165 8.26 -5.78 -10.33
N GLN A 166 7.49 -6.59 -11.05
CA GLN A 166 8.03 -7.55 -12.01
C GLN A 166 8.74 -6.86 -13.17
N PHE A 167 8.23 -5.72 -13.67
CA PHE A 167 8.94 -4.91 -14.67
C PHE A 167 10.30 -4.42 -14.15
N PHE A 168 10.38 -4.05 -12.87
CA PHE A 168 11.63 -3.58 -12.29
C PHE A 168 12.63 -4.71 -12.01
N SER A 169 12.14 -5.88 -11.61
CA SER A 169 12.98 -7.01 -11.22
C SER A 169 13.69 -7.68 -12.41
N PRO A 170 15.03 -7.81 -12.39
CA PRO A 170 15.76 -8.53 -13.43
C PRO A 170 15.42 -10.03 -13.47
N ALA A 171 14.92 -10.60 -12.37
CA ALA A 171 14.47 -12.00 -12.31
C ALA A 171 13.17 -12.25 -13.11
N PHE A 172 12.36 -11.22 -13.33
CA PHE A 172 11.05 -11.35 -13.97
C PHE A 172 10.88 -10.58 -15.28
N ASN A 173 11.86 -9.75 -15.65
CA ASN A 173 11.86 -8.98 -16.87
C ASN A 173 13.13 -9.22 -17.68
N GLN A 174 13.01 -10.11 -18.67
CA GLN A 174 14.04 -10.44 -19.65
C GLN A 174 13.70 -9.87 -21.04
N ARG A 175 12.87 -8.82 -21.10
CA ARG A 175 12.51 -8.17 -22.37
C ARG A 175 13.76 -7.61 -23.05
N SER A 176 13.75 -7.65 -24.38
CA SER A 176 14.80 -7.07 -25.23
C SER A 176 14.40 -5.71 -25.83
N ASP A 177 13.23 -5.20 -25.46
CA ASP A 177 12.73 -3.91 -25.89
C ASP A 177 12.97 -2.81 -24.85
N GLU A 178 12.39 -1.62 -25.07
CA GLU A 178 12.61 -0.44 -24.23
C GLU A 178 12.14 -0.58 -22.78
N TYR A 179 11.38 -1.64 -22.45
CA TYR A 179 10.89 -1.91 -21.10
C TYR A 179 11.74 -2.94 -20.35
N GLY A 180 12.84 -3.44 -20.90
CA GLY A 180 13.73 -4.39 -20.23
C GLY A 180 15.20 -4.21 -20.61
N GLY A 181 15.98 -5.25 -20.37
CA GLY A 181 17.44 -5.20 -20.53
C GLY A 181 18.11 -4.49 -19.36
N ASP A 182 18.55 -3.25 -19.57
CA ASP A 182 19.28 -2.49 -18.55
C ASP A 182 18.36 -1.90 -17.46
N LEU A 183 18.98 -1.26 -16.47
CA LEU A 183 18.27 -0.65 -15.35
C LEU A 183 17.28 0.43 -15.84
N GLU A 184 17.65 1.24 -16.85
CA GLU A 184 16.79 2.29 -17.40
C GLU A 184 15.52 1.70 -18.03
N GLY A 185 15.66 0.63 -18.81
CA GLY A 185 14.53 -0.10 -19.41
C GLY A 185 13.60 -0.67 -18.34
N ARG A 186 14.14 -1.30 -17.30
CA ARG A 186 13.34 -1.88 -16.21
C ARG A 186 12.63 -0.84 -15.35
N MET A 187 13.20 0.36 -15.18
CA MET A 187 12.55 1.48 -14.48
C MET A 187 11.42 2.13 -15.31
N ARG A 188 11.48 2.02 -16.65
CA ARG A 188 10.61 2.78 -17.57
C ARG A 188 9.13 2.65 -17.27
N PHE A 189 8.63 1.44 -17.07
CA PHE A 189 7.20 1.20 -16.85
C PHE A 189 6.68 1.97 -15.62
N GLY A 190 7.39 1.91 -14.50
CA GLY A 190 7.03 2.63 -13.28
C GLY A 190 7.09 4.15 -13.46
N LEU A 191 8.12 4.66 -14.15
CA LEU A 191 8.27 6.10 -14.43
C LEU A 191 7.15 6.62 -15.35
N GLU A 192 6.82 5.89 -16.42
CA GLU A 192 5.73 6.26 -17.33
C GLU A 192 4.37 6.25 -16.63
N CYS A 193 4.11 5.25 -15.76
CA CYS A 193 2.91 5.24 -14.92
C CYS A 193 2.83 6.50 -14.04
N ILE A 194 3.91 6.86 -13.35
CA ILE A 194 3.93 8.04 -12.47
C ILE A 194 3.72 9.33 -13.26
N GLN A 195 4.35 9.49 -14.42
CA GLN A 195 4.13 10.65 -15.29
C GLN A 195 2.69 10.75 -15.79
N ALA A 196 2.09 9.62 -16.18
CA ALA A 196 0.70 9.58 -16.63
C ALA A 196 -0.28 9.87 -15.48
N MET A 197 -0.03 9.32 -14.29
CA MET A 197 -0.80 9.60 -13.07
C MET A 197 -0.71 11.08 -12.70
N ARG A 198 0.50 11.65 -12.65
CA ARG A 198 0.73 13.08 -12.39
C ARG A 198 -0.05 13.97 -13.34
N SER A 199 0.03 13.67 -14.64
CA SER A 199 -0.72 14.42 -15.66
C SER A 199 -2.23 14.38 -15.45
N ALA A 200 -2.77 13.26 -14.93
CA ALA A 200 -4.19 13.09 -14.69
C ALA A 200 -4.70 13.77 -13.41
N VAL A 201 -3.87 13.83 -12.35
CA VAL A 201 -4.27 14.38 -11.04
C VAL A 201 -3.82 15.82 -10.80
N GLY A 202 -2.89 16.34 -11.61
CA GLY A 202 -2.32 17.68 -11.47
C GLY A 202 -1.22 17.79 -10.43
N ASP A 203 -0.55 18.93 -10.36
CA ASP A 203 0.69 19.11 -9.59
C ASP A 203 0.50 19.15 -8.07
N ASP A 204 -0.68 19.50 -7.58
CA ASP A 204 -0.92 19.64 -6.13
C ASP A 204 -1.35 18.34 -5.45
N TYR A 205 -1.81 17.34 -6.22
CA TYR A 205 -2.35 16.11 -5.66
C TYR A 205 -1.24 15.11 -5.34
N PRO A 206 -1.06 14.64 -4.10
CA PRO A 206 0.06 13.76 -3.77
C PRO A 206 0.02 12.41 -4.50
N ILE A 207 1.19 11.92 -4.91
CA ILE A 207 1.39 10.57 -5.45
C ILE A 207 2.45 9.86 -4.61
N PHE A 208 2.07 8.74 -4.01
CA PHE A 208 2.97 7.88 -3.27
C PHE A 208 3.42 6.73 -4.17
N TYR A 209 4.62 6.21 -3.95
CA TYR A 209 5.10 5.01 -4.64
C TYR A 209 5.55 3.98 -3.61
N ARG A 210 4.94 2.80 -3.63
CA ARG A 210 5.39 1.68 -2.81
C ARG A 210 6.45 0.88 -3.56
N LEU A 211 7.71 1.04 -3.15
CA LEU A 211 8.88 0.50 -3.82
C LEU A 211 9.30 -0.83 -3.19
N GLY A 212 9.39 -1.85 -4.04
CA GLY A 212 10.11 -3.08 -3.75
C GLY A 212 11.61 -2.84 -3.78
N ALA A 213 12.24 -2.70 -2.61
CA ALA A 213 13.64 -2.28 -2.53
C ALA A 213 14.65 -3.43 -2.52
N TRP A 214 14.20 -4.66 -2.30
CA TRP A 214 15.08 -5.82 -2.25
C TRP A 214 14.29 -7.12 -2.44
N GLU A 215 14.88 -8.08 -3.15
CA GLU A 215 14.41 -9.46 -3.26
C GLU A 215 15.47 -10.41 -2.71
N ASP A 216 15.04 -11.41 -1.94
CA ASP A 216 15.95 -12.42 -1.37
C ASP A 216 16.36 -13.45 -2.42
N ARG A 217 17.09 -12.99 -3.44
CA ARG A 217 17.67 -13.82 -4.49
C ARG A 217 18.79 -13.05 -5.22
N PRO A 218 19.83 -13.73 -5.70
CA PRO A 218 20.95 -13.07 -6.39
C PRO A 218 20.58 -12.40 -7.73
N ASP A 219 19.56 -12.92 -8.41
CA ASP A 219 19.09 -12.47 -9.73
C ASP A 219 17.91 -11.50 -9.66
N GLY A 220 17.52 -11.08 -8.45
CA GLY A 220 16.39 -10.18 -8.19
C GLY A 220 16.82 -8.76 -7.94
N ILE A 221 15.87 -7.93 -7.48
CA ILE A 221 16.12 -6.53 -7.14
C ILE A 221 17.15 -6.43 -6.01
N GLN A 222 18.26 -5.75 -6.29
CA GLN A 222 19.25 -5.38 -5.28
C GLN A 222 18.99 -3.97 -4.75
N LEU A 223 19.41 -3.69 -3.52
CA LEU A 223 19.14 -2.44 -2.83
C LEU A 223 19.76 -1.22 -3.55
N GLU A 224 20.92 -1.40 -4.17
CA GLU A 224 21.62 -0.37 -4.93
C GLU A 224 20.79 0.10 -6.13
N GLU A 225 20.25 -0.83 -6.92
CA GLU A 225 19.37 -0.53 -8.05
C GLU A 225 18.07 0.12 -7.58
N ALA A 226 17.50 -0.35 -6.46
CA ALA A 226 16.31 0.26 -5.88
C ALA A 226 16.53 1.70 -5.40
N ILE A 227 17.72 2.02 -4.88
CA ILE A 227 18.10 3.39 -4.51
C ILE A 227 18.16 4.28 -5.76
N GLU A 228 18.77 3.80 -6.85
CA GLU A 228 18.80 4.54 -8.12
C GLU A 228 17.38 4.80 -8.65
N PHE A 229 16.51 3.79 -8.56
CA PHE A 229 15.13 3.93 -8.97
C PHE A 229 14.35 4.89 -8.05
N ALA A 230 14.56 4.87 -6.74
CA ALA A 230 13.97 5.82 -5.80
C ALA A 230 14.33 7.28 -6.15
N VAL A 231 15.59 7.54 -6.53
CA VAL A 231 16.03 8.87 -6.99
C VAL A 231 15.38 9.25 -8.32
N ALA A 232 15.20 8.30 -9.24
CA ALA A 232 14.50 8.53 -10.50
C ALA A 232 13.00 8.84 -10.27
N LEU A 233 12.36 8.14 -9.34
CA LEU A 233 10.97 8.36 -8.93
C LEU A 233 10.76 9.75 -8.32
N GLU A 234 11.66 10.20 -7.45
CA GLU A 234 11.65 11.57 -6.91
C GLU A 234 11.71 12.61 -8.05
N LYS A 235 12.62 12.42 -9.02
CA LYS A 235 12.70 13.30 -10.20
C LYS A 235 11.44 13.26 -11.07
N ALA A 236 10.73 12.14 -11.09
CA ALA A 236 9.46 11.96 -11.76
C ALA A 236 8.25 12.51 -10.98
N SER A 237 8.48 13.24 -9.89
CA SER A 237 7.42 13.86 -9.06
C SER A 237 6.57 12.87 -8.24
N VAL A 238 7.19 11.78 -7.78
CA VAL A 238 6.69 11.05 -6.60
C VAL A 238 6.90 11.91 -5.35
N ASP A 239 5.93 11.89 -4.45
CA ASP A 239 5.90 12.77 -3.27
C ASP A 239 6.24 12.06 -1.97
N VAL A 240 6.05 10.74 -1.92
CA VAL A 240 6.41 9.89 -0.78
C VAL A 240 6.80 8.51 -1.31
N LEU A 241 7.84 7.93 -0.72
CA LEU A 241 8.25 6.55 -0.99
C LEU A 241 7.88 5.64 0.19
N ASP A 242 7.04 4.63 -0.05
CA ASP A 242 6.75 3.54 0.88
C ASP A 242 7.68 2.35 0.61
N ILE A 243 8.62 2.10 1.51
CA ILE A 243 9.70 1.14 1.24
C ILE A 243 9.34 -0.23 1.78
N SER A 244 9.27 -1.20 0.89
CA SER A 244 9.03 -2.60 1.25
C SER A 244 9.93 -3.54 0.46
N VAL A 245 9.66 -4.84 0.53
CA VAL A 245 10.38 -5.85 -0.24
C VAL A 245 9.76 -6.02 -1.63
N GLY A 246 10.59 -6.34 -2.62
CA GLY A 246 10.18 -6.51 -4.01
C GLY A 246 9.36 -7.76 -4.24
N GLY A 247 9.79 -8.89 -3.74
CA GLY A 247 9.23 -10.20 -4.00
C GLY A 247 10.11 -11.21 -3.29
N LEU A 248 9.54 -12.33 -2.88
CA LEU A 248 10.26 -13.26 -2.01
C LEU A 248 10.36 -14.60 -2.73
N ALA A 249 11.58 -15.12 -2.84
CA ALA A 249 11.92 -16.28 -3.66
C ALA A 249 11.73 -17.61 -2.97
N GLU A 250 11.85 -17.62 -1.65
CA GLU A 250 12.00 -18.84 -0.87
C GLU A 250 10.92 -18.98 0.19
N GLU A 251 10.65 -20.24 0.58
CA GLU A 251 9.92 -20.58 1.79
C GLU A 251 10.61 -19.93 3.00
N GLY A 252 9.96 -18.95 3.64
CA GLY A 252 10.38 -18.42 4.94
C GLY A 252 10.44 -16.89 5.04
N LEU A 253 10.70 -16.16 3.95
CA LEU A 253 10.54 -14.71 3.96
C LEU A 253 9.15 -14.31 3.44
N THR A 254 8.47 -13.49 4.23
CA THR A 254 7.16 -12.91 3.91
C THR A 254 7.23 -11.38 4.01
N ALA A 255 6.49 -10.66 3.17
CA ALA A 255 6.27 -9.21 3.31
C ALA A 255 5.50 -8.88 4.62
N CYS A 256 5.08 -9.92 5.34
CA CYS A 256 4.37 -9.87 6.61
C CYS A 256 5.19 -10.57 7.72
N PRO A 257 6.29 -9.96 8.23
CA PRO A 257 7.25 -10.69 9.04
C PRO A 257 6.64 -11.39 10.26
N GLY A 258 6.98 -12.66 10.45
CA GLY A 258 6.42 -13.54 11.48
C GLY A 258 6.95 -13.25 12.89
N PRO A 259 6.57 -14.07 13.89
CA PRO A 259 7.07 -13.93 15.26
C PRO A 259 8.57 -14.22 15.39
N ASP A 260 9.12 -15.02 14.47
CA ASP A 260 10.52 -15.45 14.32
C ASP A 260 11.45 -14.37 13.75
N GLN A 261 10.92 -13.39 13.02
CA GLN A 261 11.70 -12.31 12.42
C GLN A 261 11.71 -11.06 13.30
N ALA A 262 12.87 -10.44 13.57
CA ALA A 262 12.98 -9.32 14.50
C ALA A 262 12.04 -8.12 14.16
N PRO A 263 11.46 -7.44 15.16
CA PRO A 263 10.77 -6.16 14.96
C PRO A 263 11.64 -5.14 14.20
N GLY A 264 11.05 -4.39 13.27
CA GLY A 264 11.79 -3.46 12.42
C GLY A 264 12.52 -4.11 11.24
N THR A 265 12.10 -5.32 10.83
CA THR A 265 12.78 -6.19 9.85
C THR A 265 13.24 -5.46 8.58
N PHE A 266 12.44 -4.51 8.08
CA PHE A 266 12.69 -3.81 6.81
C PHE A 266 13.08 -2.33 6.99
N VAL A 267 13.25 -1.86 8.22
CA VAL A 267 13.58 -0.46 8.52
C VAL A 267 14.90 -0.04 7.85
N ASN A 268 15.88 -0.94 7.76
CA ASN A 268 17.17 -0.62 7.15
C ASN A 268 17.06 -0.36 5.64
N LEU A 269 16.10 -0.97 4.94
CA LEU A 269 15.83 -0.68 3.54
C LEU A 269 15.33 0.77 3.40
N ALA A 270 14.38 1.17 4.26
CA ALA A 270 13.87 2.53 4.30
C ALA A 270 14.98 3.55 4.63
N ALA A 271 15.84 3.25 5.60
CA ALA A 271 16.95 4.11 5.99
C ALA A 271 17.95 4.33 4.84
N ALA A 272 18.29 3.26 4.10
CA ALA A 272 19.21 3.34 2.98
C ALA A 272 18.66 4.21 1.84
N VAL A 273 17.36 4.09 1.53
CA VAL A 273 16.69 4.95 0.55
C VAL A 273 16.59 6.39 1.07
N LYS A 274 16.18 6.58 2.33
CA LYS A 274 16.03 7.91 2.95
C LYS A 274 17.33 8.72 2.92
N ALA A 275 18.48 8.08 3.03
CA ALA A 275 19.78 8.74 2.92
C ALA A 275 20.08 9.35 1.53
N LYS A 276 19.29 9.02 0.50
CA LYS A 276 19.54 9.38 -0.89
C LYS A 276 18.44 10.24 -1.53
N VAL A 277 17.29 10.38 -0.87
CA VAL A 277 16.13 11.13 -1.37
C VAL A 277 15.73 12.23 -0.38
N LYS A 278 15.03 13.27 -0.88
CA LYS A 278 14.51 14.38 -0.07
C LYS A 278 13.04 14.23 0.25
N VAL A 279 12.28 13.56 -0.63
CA VAL A 279 10.88 13.22 -0.37
C VAL A 279 10.74 12.39 0.91
N PRO A 280 9.62 12.52 1.64
CA PRO A 280 9.35 11.69 2.81
C PRO A 280 9.40 10.19 2.49
N VAL A 281 9.91 9.41 3.44
CA VAL A 281 9.99 7.95 3.37
C VAL A 281 9.15 7.30 4.46
N ILE A 282 8.37 6.29 4.10
CA ILE A 282 7.63 5.42 5.03
C ILE A 282 8.43 4.14 5.27
N ALA A 283 8.62 3.79 6.54
CA ALA A 283 9.19 2.50 6.95
C ALA A 283 8.10 1.50 7.37
N VAL A 284 8.29 0.23 6.97
CA VAL A 284 7.46 -0.93 7.35
C VAL A 284 8.35 -2.03 7.97
N GLY A 285 7.74 -3.16 8.33
CA GLY A 285 8.45 -4.37 8.76
C GLY A 285 8.34 -4.61 10.26
N ARG A 286 7.16 -5.07 10.69
CA ARG A 286 6.89 -5.46 12.10
C ARG A 286 7.20 -4.34 13.11
N ILE A 287 6.83 -3.10 12.79
CA ILE A 287 6.85 -1.98 13.75
C ILE A 287 5.59 -2.10 14.62
N ASN A 288 5.74 -2.60 15.85
CA ASN A 288 4.61 -2.93 16.73
C ASN A 288 4.72 -2.37 18.17
N SER A 289 5.82 -1.71 18.53
CA SER A 289 5.98 -1.07 19.84
C SER A 289 6.16 0.46 19.73
N PRO A 290 5.72 1.23 20.75
CA PRO A 290 5.88 2.69 20.73
C PRO A 290 7.34 3.13 20.69
N SER A 291 8.21 2.41 21.40
CA SER A 291 9.64 2.70 21.46
C SER A 291 10.34 2.51 20.12
N LEU A 292 10.03 1.42 19.40
CA LEU A 292 10.58 1.18 18.06
C LEU A 292 10.05 2.20 17.05
N ALA A 293 8.75 2.49 17.09
CA ALA A 293 8.11 3.50 16.25
C ALA A 293 8.78 4.88 16.41
N GLU A 294 9.02 5.31 17.65
CA GLU A 294 9.70 6.57 17.96
C GLU A 294 11.17 6.53 17.56
N SER A 295 11.91 5.46 17.85
CA SER A 295 13.34 5.38 17.55
C SER A 295 13.62 5.46 16.05
N VAL A 296 12.82 4.80 15.20
CA VAL A 296 12.93 4.87 13.73
C VAL A 296 12.88 6.33 13.24
N LEU A 297 12.00 7.14 13.82
CA LEU A 297 11.83 8.54 13.42
C LEU A 297 12.92 9.43 14.02
N VAL A 298 13.26 9.24 15.30
CA VAL A 298 14.28 10.05 16.00
C VAL A 298 15.66 9.82 15.40
N GLU A 299 15.97 8.59 15.01
CA GLU A 299 17.21 8.21 14.30
C GLU A 299 17.18 8.55 12.80
N GLU A 300 16.13 9.22 12.33
CA GLU A 300 15.96 9.69 10.94
C GLU A 300 16.02 8.58 9.88
N LYS A 301 15.67 7.34 10.27
CA LYS A 301 15.58 6.19 9.37
C LYS A 301 14.35 6.26 8.45
N ALA A 302 13.33 7.03 8.84
CA ALA A 302 12.15 7.35 8.05
C ALA A 302 11.48 8.64 8.54
N ASP A 303 10.55 9.19 7.76
CA ASP A 303 9.73 10.35 8.14
C ASP A 303 8.34 9.96 8.64
N LEU A 304 7.90 8.75 8.27
CA LEU A 304 6.60 8.16 8.51
C LEU A 304 6.78 6.68 8.85
N ILE A 305 5.86 6.12 9.64
CA ILE A 305 5.87 4.70 10.03
C ILE A 305 4.54 4.03 9.67
N ALA A 306 4.64 2.89 8.99
CA ALA A 306 3.50 2.07 8.65
C ALA A 306 3.28 0.98 9.70
N ILE A 307 2.17 1.11 10.43
CA ILE A 307 1.75 0.22 11.50
C ILE A 307 0.51 -0.55 11.02
N GLY A 308 0.70 -1.70 10.39
CA GLY A 308 -0.40 -2.54 9.87
C GLY A 308 -1.07 -3.40 10.96
N ARG A 309 -0.55 -4.62 11.14
CA ARG A 309 -1.14 -5.64 12.03
C ARG A 309 -1.32 -5.18 13.49
N GLN A 310 -0.48 -4.26 13.98
CA GLN A 310 -0.65 -3.69 15.31
C GLN A 310 -1.90 -2.79 15.41
N LEU A 311 -2.31 -2.08 14.36
CA LEU A 311 -3.59 -1.35 14.30
C LEU A 311 -4.79 -2.27 13.98
N ILE A 312 -4.55 -3.51 13.57
CA ILE A 312 -5.58 -4.56 13.57
C ILE A 312 -5.80 -5.07 15.00
N ALA A 313 -4.71 -5.38 15.71
CA ALA A 313 -4.77 -5.84 17.10
C ALA A 313 -5.35 -4.78 18.04
N ASP A 314 -4.96 -3.51 17.86
CA ASP A 314 -5.40 -2.41 18.70
C ASP A 314 -5.62 -1.13 17.87
N PRO A 315 -6.84 -0.86 17.39
CA PRO A 315 -7.14 0.33 16.60
C PRO A 315 -6.87 1.65 17.35
N PHE A 316 -6.90 1.62 18.70
CA PHE A 316 -6.68 2.77 19.58
C PHE A 316 -5.24 2.87 20.10
N TRP A 317 -4.32 2.07 19.53
CA TRP A 317 -2.89 2.16 19.84
C TRP A 317 -2.36 3.60 19.81
N PRO A 318 -2.65 4.45 18.79
CA PRO A 318 -2.13 5.82 18.76
C PRO A 318 -2.61 6.66 19.94
N GLU A 319 -3.90 6.59 20.28
CA GLU A 319 -4.47 7.30 21.43
C GLU A 319 -3.82 6.85 22.75
N LYS A 320 -3.69 5.54 22.98
CA LYS A 320 -3.06 5.00 24.19
C LYS A 320 -1.61 5.44 24.33
N VAL A 321 -0.85 5.46 23.23
CA VAL A 321 0.52 5.98 23.25
C VAL A 321 0.55 7.48 23.55
N ALA A 322 -0.36 8.26 22.96
CA ALA A 322 -0.45 9.70 23.20
C ALA A 322 -0.85 10.04 24.65
N SER A 323 -1.69 9.21 25.27
CA SER A 323 -2.16 9.37 26.65
C SER A 323 -1.26 8.69 27.70
N ASN A 324 -0.07 8.21 27.30
CA ASN A 324 0.89 7.53 28.17
C ASN A 324 0.30 6.28 28.87
N ARG A 325 -0.55 5.55 28.16
CA ARG A 325 -1.18 4.28 28.57
C ARG A 325 -0.66 3.11 27.72
N SER A 326 0.65 3.03 27.57
CA SER A 326 1.25 2.00 26.70
C SER A 326 1.09 0.59 27.25
N GLU A 327 0.87 0.45 28.54
CA GLU A 327 0.53 -0.78 29.25
C GLU A 327 -0.86 -1.34 28.90
N ASP A 328 -1.78 -0.48 28.42
CA ASP A 328 -3.13 -0.86 27.97
C ASP A 328 -3.15 -1.36 26.52
N ILE A 329 -2.01 -1.30 25.82
CA ILE A 329 -1.91 -1.70 24.41
C ILE A 329 -2.14 -3.21 24.29
N ILE A 330 -3.00 -3.61 23.35
CA ILE A 330 -3.16 -5.01 22.96
C ILE A 330 -2.06 -5.34 21.94
N PRO A 331 -1.02 -6.11 22.29
CA PRO A 331 0.12 -6.30 21.41
C PRO A 331 -0.21 -7.27 20.27
N CYS A 332 0.22 -6.92 19.06
CA CYS A 332 0.17 -7.83 17.92
C CYS A 332 1.21 -8.94 18.09
N LEU A 333 0.73 -10.19 18.13
CA LEU A 333 1.58 -11.37 18.24
C LEU A 333 2.39 -11.68 16.97
N SER A 334 2.15 -10.95 15.87
CA SER A 334 2.73 -11.23 14.55
C SER A 334 2.45 -12.65 14.05
N CYS A 335 1.37 -13.27 14.56
CA CYS A 335 0.99 -14.67 14.32
C CYS A 335 0.37 -14.93 12.94
N ASN A 336 0.21 -13.90 12.11
CA ASN A 336 -0.31 -13.97 10.74
C ASN A 336 -1.72 -14.55 10.55
N THR A 337 -2.46 -14.91 11.61
CA THR A 337 -3.88 -15.30 11.51
C THR A 337 -4.74 -14.30 10.72
N CYS A 338 -4.43 -13.00 10.84
CA CYS A 338 -5.13 -11.94 10.09
C CYS A 338 -4.93 -12.00 8.57
N ILE A 339 -3.74 -12.42 8.10
CA ILE A 339 -3.49 -12.63 6.67
C ILE A 339 -4.01 -14.01 6.26
N ASP A 340 -3.76 -15.07 7.04
CA ASP A 340 -4.21 -16.42 6.71
C ASP A 340 -5.72 -16.49 6.50
N THR A 341 -6.51 -15.91 7.41
CA THR A 341 -7.98 -15.86 7.27
C THR A 341 -8.43 -14.99 6.10
N ALA A 342 -7.69 -13.93 5.78
CA ALA A 342 -7.98 -13.12 4.60
C ALA A 342 -7.68 -13.88 3.30
N LEU A 343 -6.55 -14.59 3.22
CA LEU A 343 -6.13 -15.37 2.05
C LEU A 343 -7.03 -16.58 1.81
N SER A 344 -7.47 -17.26 2.85
CA SER A 344 -8.34 -18.44 2.76
C SER A 344 -9.82 -18.11 2.57
N MET A 345 -10.17 -16.83 2.40
CA MET A 345 -11.56 -16.33 2.30
C MET A 345 -12.45 -16.76 3.48
N GLU A 346 -11.84 -16.95 4.64
CA GLU A 346 -12.54 -17.26 5.88
C GLU A 346 -13.04 -15.97 6.55
N GLU A 347 -13.76 -16.15 7.66
CA GLU A 347 -14.09 -15.04 8.54
C GLU A 347 -12.79 -14.40 9.09
N LEU A 348 -12.63 -13.09 8.86
CA LEU A 348 -11.48 -12.32 9.35
C LEU A 348 -11.29 -12.47 10.87
N ARG A 349 -10.10 -12.90 11.30
CA ARG A 349 -9.77 -13.09 12.72
C ARG A 349 -8.41 -12.50 13.08
N CYS A 350 -8.37 -11.88 14.25
CA CYS A 350 -7.13 -11.51 14.92
C CYS A 350 -7.10 -12.28 16.24
N ALA A 351 -5.97 -12.92 16.54
CA ALA A 351 -5.83 -13.75 17.75
C ALA A 351 -6.11 -13.00 19.06
N VAL A 352 -5.97 -11.67 19.06
CA VAL A 352 -6.10 -10.81 20.24
C VAL A 352 -7.20 -9.75 20.11
N ASN A 353 -7.83 -9.62 18.93
CA ASN A 353 -8.93 -8.68 18.71
C ASN A 353 -10.10 -9.37 18.00
N PRO A 354 -11.14 -9.81 18.75
CA PRO A 354 -12.29 -10.50 18.18
C PRO A 354 -13.18 -9.59 17.30
N SER A 355 -12.95 -8.27 17.36
CA SER A 355 -13.73 -7.26 16.63
C SER A 355 -13.18 -7.00 15.23
N PHE A 356 -12.03 -7.59 14.87
CA PHE A 356 -11.40 -7.37 13.57
C PHE A 356 -12.36 -7.73 12.42
N GLY A 357 -12.67 -6.73 11.60
CA GLY A 357 -13.61 -6.85 10.49
C GLY A 357 -15.07 -6.91 10.94
N LYS A 358 -15.41 -6.68 12.20
CA LYS A 358 -16.78 -6.65 12.74
C LYS A 358 -17.07 -5.32 13.44
N GLU A 359 -16.32 -4.28 13.12
CA GLU A 359 -16.38 -2.98 13.81
C GLU A 359 -17.76 -2.30 13.69
N ALA A 360 -18.54 -2.65 12.65
CA ALA A 360 -19.92 -2.19 12.47
C ALA A 360 -20.94 -2.93 13.35
N GLU A 361 -20.62 -4.16 13.77
CA GLU A 361 -21.55 -5.07 14.45
C GLU A 361 -21.24 -5.18 15.95
N TYR A 362 -19.96 -5.13 16.30
CA TYR A 362 -19.46 -5.41 17.62
C TYR A 362 -18.37 -4.42 18.00
N ARG A 363 -18.62 -3.67 19.09
CA ARG A 363 -17.58 -2.96 19.85
C ARG A 363 -17.44 -3.61 21.21
N PRO A 364 -16.26 -4.16 21.56
CA PRO A 364 -16.04 -4.72 22.88
C PRO A 364 -16.19 -3.58 23.88
N ARG A 365 -17.14 -3.74 24.81
CA ARG A 365 -17.26 -2.81 25.93
C ARG A 365 -16.12 -3.10 26.91
N PRO A 366 -15.53 -2.08 27.55
CA PRO A 366 -14.66 -2.32 28.69
C PRO A 366 -15.39 -3.23 29.68
N VAL A 367 -14.69 -4.23 30.21
CA VAL A 367 -15.20 -4.96 31.38
C VAL A 367 -15.21 -3.94 32.50
N GLU A 368 -16.40 -3.58 33.01
CA GLU A 368 -16.51 -2.80 34.23
C GLU A 368 -15.76 -3.56 35.33
N GLN A 369 -14.68 -2.97 35.85
CA GLN A 369 -13.93 -3.49 37.00
C GLN A 369 -14.64 -3.17 38.30
#